data_AF-A0A6G3BTP3-F1
#
_entry.id   AF-A0A6G3BTP3-F1
#
_cell.length_a   1.000
_cell.length_b   1.000
_cell.length_c   1.000
_cell.angle_alpha   90.00
_cell.angle_beta   90.00
_cell.angle_gamma   90.00
#
_symmetry.space_group_name_H-M   'P 1'
#
loop_
_entity.id
_entity.type
_entity.pdbx_description
1 polymer ?
#
loop_
_entity_poly.entity_id
_entity_poly.type
_entity_poly.pdbx_seq_one_letter_code
_entity_poly.pdbx_strand_id
1 'polypeptide(L)'
;MALTRSPACDDGRVPSTRAEPMARAIFAALGGTVEIGAVRSAGTWLLADVSVGAFLAPRVEDLGRLMEGVRVVGRFSGEVMAIADELGYFRDHEVSAASLLLWSEGITGVPQPPERLEEPALVRRMCRIGVDLQLTRLLQALVTAALAACTEAGEGAEAISGIVRGATRLADPVEGRTTPADIHRMWRVAHLPAILRPASDAPDWGKAGYRAYDAELERLVEGEGPGLVRPCV
;
A
#
# COMPACT_ATOMS: atom_id res chain seq x y z
N MET A 1 5.93 30.57 10.57
CA MET A 1 6.80 29.75 11.45
C MET A 1 7.68 28.92 10.53
N ALA A 2 8.99 29.19 10.49
CA ALA A 2 9.90 28.48 9.61
C ALA A 2 10.10 27.05 10.15
N LEU A 3 9.72 26.04 9.38
CA LEU A 3 10.06 24.65 9.65
C LEU A 3 11.58 24.54 9.56
N THR A 4 12.24 24.33 10.70
CA THR A 4 13.66 23.98 10.74
C THR A 4 13.86 22.71 9.90
N ARG A 5 14.55 22.84 8.76
CA ARG A 5 14.94 21.70 7.91
C ARG A 5 15.59 20.63 8.79
N SER A 6 15.17 19.38 8.59
CA SER A 6 15.74 18.24 9.30
C SER A 6 17.24 18.13 8.98
N PRO A 7 18.11 17.93 9.98
CA PRO A 7 19.54 17.65 9.77
C PRO A 7 19.80 16.32 9.02
N ALA A 8 18.74 15.57 8.68
CA ALA A 8 18.83 14.33 7.90
C ALA A 8 18.72 14.55 6.37
N CYS A 9 18.50 15.78 5.91
CA CYS A 9 18.22 16.09 4.50
C CYS A 9 19.47 16.50 3.68
N ASP A 10 20.64 15.91 3.94
CA ASP A 10 21.80 16.10 3.05
C ASP A 10 21.65 15.24 1.78
N ASP A 11 21.89 15.86 0.62
CA ASP A 11 21.85 15.34 -0.76
C ASP A 11 20.55 14.72 -1.30
N GLY A 12 19.48 14.69 -0.50
CA GLY A 12 18.12 14.36 -0.98
C GLY A 12 17.87 12.91 -1.37
N ARG A 13 18.88 12.02 -1.31
CA ARG A 13 18.71 10.56 -1.41
C ARG A 13 18.82 9.91 -0.04
N VAL A 14 17.89 8.99 0.25
CA VAL A 14 18.00 8.13 1.43
C VAL A 14 19.16 7.15 1.21
N PRO A 15 20.13 7.04 2.15
CA PRO A 15 21.18 6.03 2.07
C PRO A 15 20.59 4.62 1.93
N SER A 16 21.20 3.75 1.10
CA SER A 16 20.69 2.41 0.80
C SER A 16 20.33 1.62 2.06
N THR A 17 21.21 1.61 3.07
CA THR A 17 21.00 0.91 4.35
C THR A 17 19.73 1.30 5.11
N ARG A 18 19.21 2.52 4.91
CA ARG A 18 17.92 2.97 5.46
C ARG A 18 16.78 2.81 4.46
N ALA A 19 17.08 2.87 3.16
CA ALA A 19 16.10 2.75 2.09
C ALA A 19 15.58 1.32 1.90
N GLU A 20 16.43 0.29 2.02
CA GLU A 20 16.03 -1.09 1.76
C GLU A 20 14.86 -1.59 2.63
N PRO A 21 14.84 -1.39 3.97
CA PRO A 21 13.72 -1.84 4.79
C PRO A 21 12.39 -1.16 4.39
N MET A 22 12.45 0.12 3.98
CA MET A 22 11.27 0.85 3.52
C MET A 22 10.77 0.33 2.17
N ALA A 23 11.69 0.09 1.23
CA ALA A 23 11.35 -0.51 -0.06
C ALA A 23 10.77 -1.92 0.10
N ARG A 24 11.37 -2.78 0.94
CA ARG A 24 10.83 -4.11 1.27
C ARG A 24 9.43 -4.04 1.86
N ALA A 25 9.15 -3.08 2.76
CA ALA A 25 7.82 -2.90 3.32
C ALA A 25 6.78 -2.50 2.26
N ILE A 26 7.14 -1.60 1.33
CA ILE A 26 6.27 -1.19 0.21
C ILE A 26 6.02 -2.37 -0.73
N PHE A 27 7.08 -3.08 -1.15
CA PHE A 27 6.97 -4.18 -2.10
C PHE A 27 6.25 -5.40 -1.52
N ALA A 28 6.42 -5.70 -0.23
CA ALA A 28 5.65 -6.75 0.43
C ALA A 28 4.15 -6.43 0.47
N ALA A 29 3.78 -5.19 0.81
CA ALA A 29 2.39 -4.76 0.81
C ALA A 29 1.77 -4.79 -0.60
N LEU A 30 2.52 -4.37 -1.62
CA LEU A 30 2.10 -4.50 -3.02
C LEU A 30 2.02 -5.96 -3.49
N GLY A 31 2.91 -6.84 -3.03
CA GLY A 31 2.88 -8.27 -3.32
C GLY A 31 1.59 -8.93 -2.81
N GLY A 32 1.25 -8.69 -1.55
CA GLY A 32 -0.04 -9.15 -1.01
C GLY A 32 -1.24 -8.55 -1.74
N THR A 33 -1.15 -7.28 -2.16
CA THR A 33 -2.18 -6.63 -2.99
C THR A 33 -2.37 -7.33 -4.34
N VAL A 34 -1.26 -7.72 -5.00
CA VAL A 34 -1.27 -8.42 -6.29
C VAL A 34 -1.85 -9.83 -6.15
N GLU A 35 -1.39 -10.61 -5.17
CA GLU A 35 -1.91 -11.96 -4.94
C GLU A 35 -3.43 -11.92 -4.69
N ILE A 36 -3.88 -11.04 -3.78
CA ILE A 36 -5.30 -10.91 -3.47
C ILE A 36 -6.11 -10.43 -4.68
N GLY A 37 -5.57 -9.48 -5.45
CA GLY A 37 -6.15 -9.01 -6.70
C GLY A 37 -6.34 -10.13 -7.71
N ALA A 38 -5.33 -10.99 -7.87
CA ALA A 38 -5.38 -12.15 -8.76
C ALA A 38 -6.48 -13.15 -8.33
N VAL A 39 -6.56 -13.48 -7.03
CA VAL A 39 -7.62 -14.36 -6.50
C VAL A 39 -9.01 -13.79 -6.76
N ARG A 40 -9.21 -12.49 -6.49
CA ARG A 40 -10.49 -11.81 -6.74
C ARG A 40 -10.83 -11.74 -8.22
N SER A 41 -9.83 -11.54 -9.08
CA SER A 41 -10.02 -11.49 -10.54
C SER A 41 -10.41 -12.84 -11.11
N ALA A 42 -9.95 -13.96 -10.53
CA ALA A 42 -10.37 -15.30 -10.94
C ALA A 42 -11.86 -15.54 -10.62
N GLY A 43 -12.36 -14.97 -9.52
CA GLY A 43 -13.79 -14.95 -9.14
C GLY A 43 -14.35 -16.30 -8.64
N THR A 44 -13.65 -17.41 -8.84
CA THR A 44 -14.03 -18.75 -8.37
C THR A 44 -13.72 -18.98 -6.89
N TRP A 45 -12.75 -18.22 -6.35
CA TRP A 45 -12.19 -18.39 -4.99
C TRP A 45 -11.48 -19.74 -4.77
N LEU A 46 -11.23 -20.48 -5.85
CA LEU A 46 -10.39 -21.68 -5.85
C LEU A 46 -8.98 -21.28 -6.25
N LEU A 47 -7.99 -21.56 -5.40
CA LEU A 47 -6.61 -21.13 -5.64
C LEU A 47 -5.99 -21.77 -6.89
N ALA A 48 -6.41 -22.98 -7.24
CA ALA A 48 -5.97 -23.68 -8.44
C ALA A 48 -6.31 -22.95 -9.76
N ASP A 49 -7.29 -22.05 -9.74
CA ASP A 49 -7.69 -21.27 -10.92
C ASP A 49 -6.92 -19.94 -11.04
N VAL A 50 -6.05 -19.62 -10.07
CA VAL A 50 -5.40 -18.31 -9.95
C VAL A 50 -4.07 -18.33 -10.69
N SER A 51 -3.88 -17.34 -11.57
CA SER A 51 -2.58 -17.05 -12.19
C SER A 51 -2.22 -15.58 -12.01
N VAL A 52 -1.12 -15.33 -11.29
CA VAL A 52 -0.58 -13.97 -11.10
C VAL A 52 -0.08 -13.41 -12.42
N GLY A 53 0.60 -14.22 -13.24
CA GLY A 53 1.08 -13.81 -14.57
C GLY A 53 -0.07 -13.37 -15.48
N ALA A 54 -1.15 -14.15 -15.56
CA ALA A 54 -2.32 -13.80 -16.36
C ALA A 54 -3.04 -12.56 -15.81
N PHE A 55 -3.08 -12.38 -14.49
CA PHE A 55 -3.64 -11.19 -13.85
C PHE A 55 -2.83 -9.91 -14.17
N LEU A 56 -1.50 -10.00 -14.14
CA LEU A 56 -0.60 -8.87 -14.35
C LEU A 56 -0.37 -8.52 -15.83
N ALA A 57 -0.43 -9.49 -16.75
CA ALA A 57 -0.20 -9.26 -18.18
C ALA A 57 -0.99 -8.07 -18.77
N PRO A 58 -2.32 -7.93 -18.55
CA PRO A 58 -3.07 -6.75 -19.03
C PRO A 58 -2.83 -5.48 -18.20
N ARG A 59 -2.07 -5.55 -17.10
CA ARG A 59 -1.85 -4.48 -16.12
C ARG A 59 -0.40 -4.03 -16.03
N VAL A 60 0.47 -4.48 -16.95
CA VAL A 60 1.91 -4.19 -16.91
C VAL A 60 2.21 -2.69 -16.91
N GLU A 61 1.44 -1.89 -17.67
CA GLU A 61 1.61 -0.43 -17.69
C GLU A 61 1.16 0.22 -16.37
N ASP A 62 0.05 -0.24 -15.79
CA ASP A 62 -0.43 0.24 -14.49
C ASP A 62 0.59 -0.07 -13.39
N LEU A 63 1.14 -1.29 -13.39
CA LEU A 63 2.20 -1.69 -12.49
C LEU A 63 3.47 -0.85 -12.71
N GLY A 64 3.87 -0.60 -13.95
CA GLY A 64 5.00 0.28 -14.27
C GLY A 64 4.83 1.69 -13.70
N ARG A 65 3.63 2.28 -13.85
CA ARG A 65 3.30 3.59 -13.26
C ARG A 65 3.36 3.56 -11.73
N LEU A 66 2.87 2.49 -11.10
CA LEU A 66 2.94 2.31 -9.66
C LEU A 66 4.39 2.26 -9.15
N MET A 67 5.22 1.45 -9.79
CA MET A 67 6.62 1.27 -9.40
C MET A 67 7.44 2.56 -9.60
N GLU A 68 7.15 3.30 -10.67
CA GLU A 68 7.75 4.61 -10.89
C GLU A 68 7.32 5.62 -9.81
N GLY A 69 6.04 5.62 -9.43
CA GLY A 69 5.57 6.43 -8.31
C GLY A 69 6.30 6.09 -7.01
N VAL A 70 6.46 4.81 -6.68
CA VAL A 70 7.21 4.36 -5.49
C VAL A 70 8.65 4.86 -5.53
N ARG A 71 9.33 4.75 -6.68
CA ARG A 71 10.69 5.23 -6.87
C ARG A 71 10.81 6.73 -6.60
N VAL A 72 9.87 7.53 -7.11
CA VAL A 72 9.83 8.98 -6.94
C VAL A 72 9.57 9.35 -5.48
N VAL A 73 8.53 8.77 -4.86
CA VAL A 73 8.14 9.06 -3.47
C VAL A 73 9.27 8.77 -2.48
N GLY A 74 9.87 7.57 -2.58
CA GLY A 74 10.96 7.16 -1.70
C GLY A 74 12.34 7.68 -2.11
N ARG A 75 12.43 8.38 -3.26
CA ARG A 75 13.70 8.76 -3.91
C ARG A 75 14.70 7.60 -3.99
N PHE A 76 14.17 6.40 -4.25
CA PHE A 76 14.95 5.17 -4.26
C PHE A 76 15.89 5.11 -5.46
N SER A 77 17.09 4.58 -5.24
CA SER A 77 18.04 4.28 -6.31
C SER A 77 17.56 3.06 -7.11
N GLY A 78 18.12 2.85 -8.30
CA GLY A 78 17.85 1.63 -9.08
C GLY A 78 18.20 0.34 -8.33
N GLU A 79 19.27 0.37 -7.53
CA GLU A 79 19.66 -0.75 -6.66
C GLU A 79 18.57 -1.09 -5.62
N VAL A 80 18.01 -0.09 -4.95
CA VAL A 80 16.92 -0.31 -4.00
C VAL A 80 15.64 -0.78 -4.71
N MET A 81 15.38 -0.29 -5.92
CA MET A 81 14.24 -0.74 -6.71
C MET A 81 14.39 -2.20 -7.18
N ALA A 82 15.61 -2.71 -7.37
CA ALA A 82 15.87 -4.10 -7.78
C ALA A 82 15.39 -5.12 -6.74
N ILE A 83 15.17 -4.71 -5.48
CA ILE A 83 14.55 -5.55 -4.44
C ILE A 83 13.17 -6.06 -4.88
N ALA A 84 12.44 -5.30 -5.70
CA ALA A 84 11.15 -5.74 -6.22
C ALA A 84 11.29 -7.04 -7.04
N ASP A 85 12.34 -7.13 -7.85
CA ASP A 85 12.63 -8.31 -8.66
C ASP A 85 13.14 -9.47 -7.79
N GLU A 86 13.96 -9.19 -6.78
CA GLU A 86 14.45 -10.19 -5.82
C GLU A 86 13.31 -10.86 -5.05
N LEU A 87 12.33 -10.07 -4.60
CA LEU A 87 11.15 -10.58 -3.89
C LEU A 87 10.23 -11.39 -4.80
N GLY A 88 10.18 -11.08 -6.10
CA GLY A 88 9.50 -11.89 -7.10
C GLY A 88 7.97 -11.88 -7.01
N TYR A 89 7.36 -10.93 -6.30
CA TYR A 89 5.90 -10.82 -6.20
C TYR A 89 5.22 -10.34 -7.50
N PHE A 90 5.99 -9.76 -8.43
CA PHE A 90 5.49 -9.14 -9.66
C PHE A 90 5.72 -10.00 -10.92
N ARG A 91 6.04 -11.28 -10.72
CA ARG A 91 6.17 -12.30 -11.77
C ARG A 91 5.17 -13.42 -11.52
N ASP A 92 5.00 -14.31 -12.49
CA ASP A 92 4.13 -15.47 -12.32
C ASP A 92 4.63 -16.37 -11.18
N HIS A 93 3.71 -16.74 -10.29
CA HIS A 93 3.92 -17.64 -9.16
C HIS A 93 2.57 -18.17 -8.65
N GLU A 94 2.62 -19.26 -7.90
CA GLU A 94 1.45 -19.86 -7.27
C GLU A 94 1.01 -19.06 -6.03
N VAL A 95 -0.29 -18.78 -5.92
CA VAL A 95 -0.88 -18.19 -4.71
C VAL A 95 -1.34 -19.31 -3.79
N SER A 96 -0.83 -19.33 -2.57
CA SER A 96 -1.14 -20.39 -1.60
C SER A 96 -2.10 -19.89 -0.52
N ALA A 97 -2.81 -20.80 0.15
CA ALA A 97 -3.64 -20.41 1.28
C ALA A 97 -2.79 -19.88 2.46
N ALA A 98 -1.55 -20.34 2.59
CA ALA A 98 -0.59 -19.84 3.58
C ALA A 98 -0.16 -18.40 3.30
N SER A 99 0.04 -18.01 2.03
CA SER A 99 0.33 -16.62 1.68
C SER A 99 -0.87 -15.72 1.95
N LEU A 100 -2.10 -16.15 1.63
CA LEU A 100 -3.31 -15.39 1.99
C LEU A 100 -3.52 -15.27 3.50
N LEU A 101 -3.17 -16.30 4.27
CA LEU A 101 -3.19 -16.24 5.74
C LEU A 101 -2.19 -15.21 6.26
N LEU A 102 -0.97 -15.19 5.71
CA LEU A 102 0.05 -14.18 6.01
C LEU A 102 -0.47 -12.78 5.67
N TRP A 103 -1.01 -12.56 4.47
CA TRP A 103 -1.51 -11.25 4.05
C TRP A 103 -2.74 -10.78 4.83
N SER A 104 -3.49 -11.71 5.41
CA SER A 104 -4.61 -11.41 6.32
C SER A 104 -4.21 -11.40 7.80
N GLU A 105 -2.90 -11.45 8.10
CA GLU A 105 -2.33 -11.41 9.46
C GLU A 105 -2.86 -12.49 10.39
N GLY A 106 -3.26 -13.63 9.83
CA GLY A 106 -3.82 -14.73 10.61
C GLY A 106 -5.11 -14.39 11.34
N ILE A 107 -5.80 -13.28 11.00
CA ILE A 107 -7.02 -12.83 11.71
C ILE A 107 -8.12 -13.91 11.68
N THR A 108 -8.15 -14.73 10.63
CA THR A 108 -9.10 -15.84 10.52
C THR A 108 -8.73 -17.06 11.36
N GLY A 109 -7.51 -17.10 11.90
CA GLY A 109 -6.91 -18.28 12.52
C GLY A 109 -6.56 -19.38 11.51
N VAL A 110 -5.85 -20.40 11.98
CA VAL A 110 -5.62 -21.64 11.23
C VAL A 110 -6.74 -22.62 11.62
N PRO A 111 -7.61 -23.05 10.69
CA PRO A 111 -8.65 -24.02 10.96
C PRO A 111 -8.08 -25.40 11.28
N GLN A 112 -8.89 -26.23 11.93
CA GLN A 112 -8.62 -27.65 12.12
C GLN A 112 -9.69 -28.47 11.37
N PRO A 113 -9.30 -29.31 10.39
CA PRO A 113 -7.93 -29.53 9.91
C PRO A 113 -7.42 -28.39 8.97
N PRO A 114 -6.09 -28.21 8.78
CA PRO A 114 -5.52 -27.05 8.08
C PRO A 114 -5.88 -26.91 6.60
N GLU A 115 -6.22 -28.01 5.91
CA GLU A 115 -6.62 -28.03 4.50
C GLU A 115 -7.87 -27.18 4.25
N ARG A 116 -8.64 -26.92 5.32
CA ARG A 116 -9.80 -26.01 5.28
C ARG A 116 -9.41 -24.56 4.99
N LEU A 117 -8.12 -24.18 5.05
CA LEU A 117 -7.64 -22.87 4.60
C LEU A 117 -7.97 -22.58 3.15
N GLU A 118 -8.09 -23.61 2.31
CA GLU A 118 -8.43 -23.50 0.89
C GLU A 118 -9.94 -23.46 0.63
N GLU A 119 -10.78 -23.56 1.69
CA GLU A 119 -12.22 -23.42 1.52
C GLU A 119 -12.56 -22.05 0.92
N PRO A 120 -13.35 -21.98 -0.18
CA PRO A 120 -13.67 -20.73 -0.88
C PRO A 120 -14.18 -19.60 0.03
N ALA A 121 -14.96 -19.93 1.06
CA ALA A 121 -15.48 -18.97 2.02
C ALA A 121 -14.36 -18.35 2.89
N LEU A 122 -13.36 -19.15 3.26
CA LEU A 122 -12.22 -18.72 4.06
C LEU A 122 -11.23 -17.93 3.21
N VAL A 123 -10.93 -18.39 1.99
CA VAL A 123 -10.16 -17.64 0.98
C VAL A 123 -10.76 -16.25 0.75
N ARG A 124 -12.07 -16.18 0.47
CA ARG A 124 -12.78 -14.90 0.30
C ARG A 124 -12.63 -14.00 1.53
N ARG A 125 -12.76 -14.56 2.74
CA ARG A 125 -12.63 -13.80 3.99
C ARG A 125 -11.20 -13.28 4.19
N MET A 126 -10.18 -14.12 3.97
CA MET A 126 -8.77 -13.73 4.03
C MET A 126 -8.46 -12.63 3.00
N CYS A 127 -8.93 -12.75 1.77
CA CYS A 127 -8.77 -11.71 0.74
C CYS A 127 -9.46 -10.39 1.12
N ARG A 128 -10.62 -10.40 1.79
CA ARG A 128 -11.27 -9.16 2.25
C ARG A 128 -10.45 -8.45 3.32
N ILE A 129 -10.06 -9.20 4.35
CA ILE A 129 -9.21 -8.69 5.44
C ILE A 129 -7.83 -8.25 4.91
N GLY A 130 -7.26 -9.03 4.00
CA GLY A 130 -5.94 -8.78 3.45
C GLY A 130 -5.89 -7.51 2.61
N VAL A 131 -6.89 -7.21 1.78
CA VAL A 131 -6.93 -5.94 1.02
C VAL A 131 -6.82 -4.75 1.97
N ASP A 132 -7.67 -4.74 3.00
CA ASP A 132 -7.73 -3.68 4.00
C ASP A 132 -6.37 -3.48 4.70
N LEU A 133 -5.74 -4.57 5.13
CA LEU A 133 -4.45 -4.55 5.82
C LEU A 133 -3.29 -4.15 4.92
N GLN A 134 -3.17 -4.76 3.74
CA GLN A 134 -2.04 -4.54 2.85
C GLN A 134 -2.07 -3.12 2.26
N LEU A 135 -3.22 -2.60 1.87
CA LEU A 135 -3.32 -1.22 1.38
C LEU A 135 -3.07 -0.19 2.50
N THR A 136 -3.55 -0.45 3.71
CA THR A 136 -3.27 0.41 4.88
C THR A 136 -1.77 0.46 5.19
N ARG A 137 -1.09 -0.69 5.13
CA ARG A 137 0.37 -0.78 5.31
C ARG A 137 1.16 -0.16 4.18
N LEU A 138 0.69 -0.31 2.95
CA LEU A 138 1.27 0.35 1.79
C LEU A 138 1.27 1.86 2.01
N LEU A 139 0.14 2.44 2.41
CA LEU A 139 0.05 3.86 2.70
C LEU A 139 1.02 4.28 3.82
N GLN A 140 1.09 3.52 4.91
CA GLN A 140 2.04 3.78 6.00
C GLN A 140 3.50 3.75 5.50
N ALA A 141 3.87 2.74 4.72
CA ALA A 141 5.22 2.57 4.22
C ALA A 141 5.61 3.68 3.23
N LEU A 142 4.67 4.11 2.38
CA LEU A 142 4.85 5.23 1.46
C LEU A 142 5.06 6.55 2.19
N VAL A 143 4.22 6.89 3.17
CA VAL A 143 4.38 8.13 3.97
C VAL A 143 5.70 8.10 4.73
N THR A 144 6.07 6.96 5.30
CA THR A 144 7.36 6.78 5.98
C THR A 144 8.53 7.03 5.02
N ALA A 145 8.49 6.44 3.82
CA ALA A 145 9.52 6.62 2.81
C ALA A 145 9.62 8.07 2.33
N ALA A 146 8.48 8.73 2.11
CA ALA A 146 8.43 10.13 1.68
C ALA A 146 9.02 11.08 2.73
N LEU A 147 8.69 10.86 4.00
CA LEU A 147 9.27 11.60 5.12
C LEU A 147 10.77 11.38 5.25
N ALA A 148 11.23 10.13 5.13
CA ALA A 148 12.66 9.82 5.17
C ALA A 148 13.43 10.43 3.99
N ALA A 149 12.78 10.56 2.83
CA ALA A 149 13.31 11.20 1.64
C ALA A 149 13.25 12.74 1.68
N CYS A 150 12.69 13.33 2.75
CA CYS A 150 12.39 14.76 2.85
C CYS A 150 11.59 15.28 1.64
N THR A 151 10.65 14.49 1.14
CA THR A 151 9.73 14.91 0.08
C THR A 151 8.71 15.88 0.69
N GLU A 152 8.44 16.99 0.00
CA GLU A 152 7.44 17.96 0.47
C GLU A 152 6.06 17.32 0.52
N ALA A 153 5.26 17.66 1.53
CA ALA A 153 4.03 16.95 1.83
C ALA A 153 3.02 17.00 0.68
N GLY A 154 2.87 18.16 0.01
CA GLY A 154 1.96 18.30 -1.13
C GLY A 154 2.36 17.44 -2.33
N GLU A 155 3.62 17.53 -2.76
CA GLU A 155 4.16 16.72 -3.87
C GLU A 155 4.10 15.22 -3.55
N GLY A 156 4.54 14.84 -2.35
CA GLY A 156 4.52 13.46 -1.91
C GLY A 156 3.09 12.92 -1.79
N ALA A 157 2.14 13.68 -1.25
CA ALA A 157 0.75 13.24 -1.10
C ALA A 157 0.07 13.06 -2.46
N GLU A 158 0.36 13.91 -3.45
CA GLU A 158 -0.14 13.74 -4.82
C GLU A 158 0.33 12.41 -5.41
N ALA A 159 1.65 12.14 -5.37
CA ALA A 159 2.22 10.89 -5.85
C ALA A 159 1.69 9.66 -5.08
N ILE A 160 1.63 9.73 -3.74
CA ILE A 160 1.09 8.67 -2.89
C ILE A 160 -0.38 8.39 -3.21
N SER A 161 -1.19 9.43 -3.43
CA SER A 161 -2.61 9.26 -3.79
C SER A 161 -2.75 8.51 -5.12
N GLY A 162 -1.90 8.82 -6.11
CA GLY A 162 -1.83 8.09 -7.38
C GLY A 162 -1.46 6.62 -7.20
N ILE A 163 -0.51 6.33 -6.32
CA ILE A 163 -0.09 4.95 -5.99
C ILE A 163 -1.24 4.19 -5.32
N VAL A 164 -1.87 4.79 -4.30
CA VAL A 164 -3.00 4.15 -3.59
C VAL A 164 -4.17 3.87 -4.55
N ARG A 165 -4.49 4.78 -5.48
CA ARG A 165 -5.52 4.56 -6.51
C ARG A 165 -5.20 3.41 -7.47
N GLY A 166 -3.94 3.26 -7.87
CA GLY A 166 -3.53 2.12 -8.68
C GLY A 166 -3.61 0.83 -7.87
N ALA A 167 -3.12 0.86 -6.63
CA ALA A 167 -3.14 -0.30 -5.75
C ALA A 167 -4.56 -0.76 -5.39
N THR A 168 -5.51 0.15 -5.15
CA THR A 168 -6.93 -0.23 -4.92
C THR A 168 -7.54 -0.89 -6.15
N ARG A 169 -7.24 -0.41 -7.36
CA ARG A 169 -7.67 -1.04 -8.62
C ARG A 169 -7.04 -2.41 -8.85
N LEU A 170 -5.81 -2.62 -8.38
CA LEU A 170 -5.19 -3.95 -8.37
C LEU A 170 -5.85 -4.87 -7.34
N ALA A 171 -6.09 -4.38 -6.14
CA ALA A 171 -6.65 -5.16 -5.03
C ALA A 171 -8.10 -5.57 -5.27
N ASP A 172 -8.88 -4.75 -5.97
CA ASP A 172 -10.31 -4.93 -6.16
C ASP A 172 -10.75 -4.67 -7.62
N PRO A 173 -10.24 -5.47 -8.57
CA PRO A 173 -10.30 -5.18 -10.00
C PRO A 173 -11.70 -5.34 -10.61
N VAL A 174 -12.61 -6.04 -9.94
CA VAL A 174 -13.96 -6.37 -10.45
C VAL A 174 -15.02 -5.49 -9.81
N GLU A 175 -14.98 -5.33 -8.50
CA GLU A 175 -16.10 -4.72 -7.76
C GLU A 175 -15.86 -3.24 -7.45
N GLY A 176 -14.60 -2.78 -7.41
CA GLY A 176 -14.25 -1.39 -7.16
C GLY A 176 -14.79 -0.82 -5.84
N ARG A 177 -15.02 -1.68 -4.84
CA ARG A 177 -15.58 -1.29 -3.54
C ARG A 177 -14.53 -0.67 -2.62
N THR A 178 -13.27 -1.00 -2.85
CA THR A 178 -12.15 -0.48 -2.06
C THR A 178 -11.72 0.88 -2.59
N THR A 179 -11.94 1.95 -1.81
CA THR A 179 -11.62 3.32 -2.24
C THR A 179 -10.36 3.87 -1.56
N PRO A 180 -9.62 4.80 -2.19
CA PRO A 180 -8.50 5.49 -1.53
C PRO A 180 -8.90 6.20 -0.23
N ALA A 181 -10.13 6.74 -0.16
CA ALA A 181 -10.65 7.40 1.03
C ALA A 181 -10.82 6.43 2.20
N ASP A 182 -11.29 5.20 1.94
CA ASP A 182 -11.39 4.15 2.96
C ASP A 182 -9.99 3.78 3.48
N ILE A 183 -9.01 3.63 2.59
CA ILE A 183 -7.63 3.31 2.97
C ILE A 183 -7.00 4.43 3.81
N HIS A 184 -7.21 5.69 3.45
CA HIS A 184 -6.74 6.83 4.25
C HIS A 184 -7.40 6.85 5.64
N ARG A 185 -8.71 6.65 5.71
CA ARG A 185 -9.44 6.54 6.99
C ARG A 185 -8.89 5.41 7.86
N MET A 186 -8.66 4.23 7.29
CA MET A 186 -8.11 3.08 8.01
C MET A 186 -6.68 3.34 8.49
N TRP A 187 -5.84 3.92 7.65
CA TRP A 187 -4.48 4.31 7.99
C TRP A 187 -4.43 5.30 9.15
N ARG A 188 -5.31 6.32 9.14
CA ARG A 188 -5.45 7.27 10.25
C ARG A 188 -5.69 6.53 11.57
N VAL A 189 -6.64 5.59 11.59
CA VAL A 189 -7.00 4.86 12.81
C VAL A 189 -5.92 3.87 13.24
N ALA A 190 -5.30 3.16 12.29
CA ALA A 190 -4.35 2.09 12.58
C ALA A 190 -2.97 2.59 13.01
N HIS A 191 -2.50 3.71 12.46
CA HIS A 191 -1.10 4.14 12.63
C HIS A 191 -0.94 5.45 13.38
N LEU A 192 -1.74 6.48 13.07
CA LEU A 192 -1.49 7.83 13.59
C LEU A 192 -1.56 7.94 15.13
N PRO A 193 -2.50 7.31 15.86
CA PRO A 193 -2.53 7.38 17.32
C PRO A 193 -1.23 6.92 17.99
N ALA A 194 -0.64 5.83 17.48
CA ALA A 194 0.61 5.30 18.02
C ALA A 194 1.80 6.22 17.75
N ILE A 195 1.81 6.90 16.59
CA ILE A 195 2.88 7.80 16.16
C ILE A 195 2.78 9.19 16.83
N LEU A 196 1.57 9.77 16.86
CA LEU A 196 1.32 11.17 17.23
C LEU A 196 1.08 11.37 18.72
N ARG A 197 0.85 10.31 19.50
CA ARG A 197 0.71 10.43 20.96
C ARG A 197 1.95 11.09 21.57
N PRO A 198 1.80 11.92 22.62
CA PRO A 198 2.93 12.62 23.24
C PRO A 198 4.08 11.70 23.64
N ALA A 199 3.78 10.54 24.21
CA ALA A 199 4.75 9.54 24.68
C ALA A 199 5.33 8.62 23.58
N SER A 200 5.06 8.89 22.30
CA SER A 200 5.69 8.17 21.19
C SER A 200 7.14 8.61 21.01
N ASP A 201 8.02 7.64 20.73
CA ASP A 201 9.43 7.84 20.40
C ASP A 201 9.65 8.58 19.05
N ALA A 202 8.58 8.81 18.28
CA ALA A 202 8.67 9.60 17.06
C ALA A 202 9.12 11.04 17.38
N PRO A 203 10.15 11.56 16.70
CA PRO A 203 10.62 12.92 16.91
C PRO A 203 9.57 13.94 16.46
N ASP A 204 9.61 15.16 17.01
CA ASP A 204 8.60 16.20 16.74
C ASP A 204 8.49 16.56 15.25
N TRP A 205 9.62 16.59 14.54
CA TRP A 205 9.61 16.80 13.09
C TRP A 205 8.88 15.68 12.34
N GLY A 206 9.01 14.43 12.80
CA GLY A 206 8.32 13.27 12.23
C GLY A 206 6.83 13.37 12.51
N LYS A 207 6.43 13.67 13.74
CA LYS A 207 5.02 13.90 14.12
C LYS A 207 4.40 15.03 13.29
N ALA A 208 5.12 16.14 13.08
CA ALA A 208 4.67 17.24 12.23
C ALA A 208 4.52 16.81 10.77
N GLY A 209 5.48 16.05 10.24
CA GLY A 209 5.43 15.51 8.88
C GLY A 209 4.23 14.58 8.66
N TYR A 210 3.97 13.64 9.58
CA TYR A 210 2.78 12.77 9.50
C TYR A 210 1.47 13.56 9.49
N ARG A 211 1.36 14.63 10.30
CA ARG A 211 0.18 15.52 10.26
C ARG A 211 0.04 16.27 8.93
N ALA A 212 1.15 16.69 8.33
CA ALA A 212 1.13 17.36 7.03
C ALA A 212 0.67 16.41 5.91
N TYR A 213 1.21 15.19 5.87
CA TYR A 213 0.73 14.17 4.93
C TYR A 213 -0.73 13.80 5.15
N ASP A 214 -1.17 13.68 6.41
CA ASP A 214 -2.56 13.40 6.73
C ASP A 214 -3.51 14.44 6.12
N ALA A 215 -3.22 15.73 6.33
CA ALA A 215 -4.04 16.83 5.81
C ALA A 215 -4.07 16.89 4.27
N GLU A 216 -2.92 16.72 3.61
CA GLU A 216 -2.87 16.73 2.14
C GLU A 216 -3.55 15.50 1.51
N LEU A 217 -3.36 14.32 2.11
CA LEU A 217 -4.03 13.11 1.66
C LEU A 217 -5.54 13.23 1.84
N GLU A 218 -6.02 13.73 2.99
CA GLU A 218 -7.44 13.99 3.24
C GLU A 218 -8.03 14.87 2.13
N ARG A 219 -7.39 16.00 1.80
CA ARG A 219 -7.82 16.90 0.72
C ARG A 219 -7.90 16.19 -0.64
N LEU A 220 -6.94 15.32 -0.95
CA LEU A 220 -6.83 14.63 -2.25
C LEU A 220 -7.78 13.43 -2.39
N VAL A 221 -8.14 12.75 -1.30
CA VAL A 221 -9.00 11.56 -1.33
C VAL A 221 -10.46 11.86 -0.96
N GLU A 222 -10.73 12.88 -0.15
CA GLU A 222 -12.10 13.28 0.21
C GLU A 222 -12.74 14.19 -0.84
N GLY A 223 -11.95 14.84 -1.70
CA GLY A 223 -12.44 15.58 -2.89
C GLY A 223 -13.17 14.73 -3.93
N GLU A 224 -13.35 13.43 -3.68
CA GLU A 224 -13.94 12.44 -4.58
C GLU A 224 -15.14 11.68 -4.02
N GLY A 225 -15.73 12.16 -2.91
CA GLY A 225 -17.01 11.63 -2.43
C GLY A 225 -18.12 11.72 -3.51
N PRO A 226 -19.13 10.84 -3.49
CA PRO A 226 -20.19 10.87 -4.49
C PRO A 226 -21.06 12.11 -4.27
N GLY A 227 -20.88 13.13 -5.10
CA GLY A 227 -21.81 14.26 -5.17
C GLY A 227 -21.16 15.64 -5.13
N LEU A 228 -20.43 16.02 -6.17
CA LEU A 228 -20.61 17.37 -6.71
C LEU A 228 -21.74 17.29 -7.72
N VAL A 229 -22.97 17.50 -7.25
CA VAL A 229 -24.06 17.95 -8.12
C VAL A 229 -23.56 19.25 -8.75
N ARG A 230 -23.16 19.18 -10.02
CA ARG A 230 -22.95 20.38 -10.82
C ARG A 230 -24.26 21.17 -10.78
N PRO A 231 -24.26 22.44 -10.35
CA PRO A 231 -25.44 23.26 -10.56
C PRO A 231 -25.67 23.35 -12.07
N CYS A 232 -26.81 22.86 -12.53
CA CYS A 232 -27.27 23.11 -13.89
C CYS A 232 -27.32 24.63 -14.07
N VAL A 233 -26.54 25.12 -15.03
CA VAL A 233 -26.75 26.42 -15.68
C VAL A 233 -27.61 26.18 -16.90
#